data_AF-A0AAJ2MVF4-F1
#
_entry.id   AF-A0AAJ2MVF4-F1
#
_cell.length_a   1.000
_cell.length_b   1.000
_cell.length_c   1.000
_cell.angle_alpha   90.00
_cell.angle_beta   90.00
_cell.angle_gamma   90.00
#
_symmetry.space_group_name_H-M   'P 1'
#
loop_
_entity.id
_entity.type
_entity.pdbx_description
1 polymer ?
#
loop_
_entity_poly.entity_id
_entity_poly.type
_entity_poly.pdbx_seq_one_letter_code
_entity_poly.pdbx_strand_id
1 'polypeptide(L)'
;MSDAAPGSLLYCQGNWSFKLTPDVDGNEQMIFLTGDHAGSVSKVPGRNGLTPAAPYELAIYVDSIDGSKVPQKLPAVSFGPKGAIIHGHQWDHHRSPVAVQMDGSHSESDGQEYNFLPSFSLWLVDADKSRVGNNPIVSIGQATP
;
A
#
# COMPACT_ATOMS: atom_id res chain seq x y z
N MET A 1 18.31 7.28 1.29
CA MET A 1 18.32 5.93 0.71
C MET A 1 17.95 4.97 1.84
N SER A 2 17.13 3.96 1.58
CA SER A 2 16.65 3.03 2.63
C SER A 2 17.16 1.64 2.34
N ASP A 3 17.83 1.00 3.29
CA ASP A 3 18.32 -0.40 3.18
C ASP A 3 17.18 -1.43 3.27
N ALA A 4 15.94 -0.99 3.08
CA ALA A 4 14.75 -1.82 3.21
C ALA A 4 14.55 -2.64 1.94
N ALA A 5 14.27 -3.92 2.11
CA ALA A 5 13.92 -4.79 1.00
C ALA A 5 12.59 -4.34 0.35
N PRO A 6 12.39 -4.56 -0.96
CA PRO A 6 11.07 -4.49 -1.57
C PRO A 6 10.04 -5.29 -0.74
N GLY A 7 8.82 -4.77 -0.66
CA GLY A 7 7.78 -5.32 0.21
C GLY A 7 7.84 -4.82 1.66
N SER A 8 8.81 -3.98 2.01
CA SER A 8 8.90 -3.41 3.36
C SER A 8 8.01 -2.19 3.53
N LEU A 9 7.40 -2.08 4.71
CA LEU A 9 6.75 -0.85 5.17
C LEU A 9 7.80 0.21 5.53
N LEU A 10 7.54 1.46 5.17
CA LEU A 10 8.42 2.60 5.39
C LEU A 10 7.64 3.79 5.91
N TYR A 11 8.28 4.59 6.76
CA TYR A 11 7.86 5.94 7.07
C TYR A 11 8.83 6.94 6.43
N CYS A 12 8.36 7.70 5.44
CA CYS A 12 9.17 8.64 4.68
C CYS A 12 8.40 9.95 4.44
N GLN A 13 9.07 11.08 4.67
CA GLN A 13 8.48 12.42 4.48
C GLN A 13 7.12 12.63 5.17
N GLY A 14 6.94 12.07 6.36
CA GLY A 14 5.68 12.19 7.10
C GLY A 14 4.59 11.22 6.67
N ASN A 15 4.85 10.36 5.68
CA ASN A 15 3.88 9.43 5.14
C ASN A 15 4.32 7.98 5.32
N TRP A 16 3.35 7.11 5.56
CA TRP A 16 3.55 5.68 5.43
C TRP A 16 3.56 5.30 3.95
N SER A 17 4.52 4.47 3.57
CA SER A 17 4.74 4.03 2.21
C SER A 17 5.15 2.56 2.18
N PHE A 18 4.97 1.91 1.04
CA PHE A 18 5.40 0.54 0.81
C PHE A 18 6.52 0.53 -0.23
N LYS A 19 7.67 -0.06 0.10
CA LYS A 19 8.84 -0.11 -0.78
C LYS A 19 8.56 -1.05 -1.95
N LEU A 20 8.81 -0.59 -3.16
CA LEU A 20 8.66 -1.39 -4.38
C LEU A 20 10.02 -1.88 -4.88
N THR A 21 9.97 -2.86 -5.77
CA THR A 21 11.13 -3.21 -6.60
C THR A 21 11.55 -2.00 -7.43
N PRO A 22 12.87 -1.79 -7.65
CA PRO A 22 13.34 -0.73 -8.52
C PRO A 22 12.73 -0.82 -9.93
N ASP A 23 12.65 0.31 -10.63
CA ASP A 23 12.25 0.31 -12.03
C ASP A 23 13.32 -0.28 -12.96
N VAL A 24 13.01 -0.32 -14.26
CA VAL A 24 13.89 -0.84 -15.30
C VAL A 24 15.24 -0.10 -15.38
N ASP A 25 15.29 1.15 -14.93
CA ASP A 25 16.51 1.96 -14.86
C ASP A 25 17.22 1.83 -13.51
N GLY A 26 16.70 0.99 -12.61
CA GLY A 26 17.25 0.75 -11.27
C GLY A 26 16.90 1.83 -10.25
N ASN A 27 15.98 2.75 -10.53
CA ASN A 27 15.58 3.76 -9.56
C ASN A 27 14.68 3.12 -8.50
N GLU A 28 14.93 3.45 -7.24
CA GLU A 28 14.09 3.00 -6.13
C GLU A 28 12.69 3.61 -6.20
N GLN A 29 11.67 2.78 -5.97
CA GLN A 29 10.27 3.20 -5.99
C GLN A 29 9.52 2.86 -4.70
N MET A 30 8.44 3.59 -4.45
CA MET A 30 7.50 3.31 -3.37
C MET A 30 6.09 3.73 -3.75
N ILE A 31 5.10 3.11 -3.13
CA ILE A 31 3.70 3.58 -3.14
C ILE A 31 3.38 4.24 -1.81
N PHE A 32 2.79 5.44 -1.84
CA PHE A 32 2.31 6.10 -0.63
C PHE A 32 1.00 5.48 -0.16
N LEU A 33 0.92 5.16 1.12
CA LEU A 33 -0.28 4.59 1.76
C LEU A 33 -1.13 5.65 2.46
N THR A 34 -0.51 6.78 2.86
CA THR A 34 -1.15 7.88 3.57
C THR A 34 -0.81 9.23 2.95
N GLY A 35 -1.53 10.28 3.40
CA GLY A 35 -1.29 11.67 3.03
C GLY A 35 -1.97 12.10 1.75
N ASP A 36 -1.66 13.32 1.30
CA ASP A 36 -2.29 13.97 0.13
C ASP A 36 -2.06 13.22 -1.18
N HIS A 37 -1.08 12.32 -1.20
CA HIS A 37 -0.69 11.52 -2.34
C HIS A 37 -0.91 10.02 -2.12
N ALA A 38 -1.80 9.62 -1.21
CA ALA A 38 -2.11 8.22 -0.99
C ALA A 38 -2.49 7.51 -2.30
N GLY A 39 -2.00 6.29 -2.49
CA GLY A 39 -2.17 5.50 -3.70
C GLY A 39 -1.25 5.88 -4.85
N SER A 40 -0.40 6.90 -4.72
CA SER A 40 0.53 7.25 -5.79
C SER A 40 1.86 6.48 -5.70
N VAL A 41 2.35 6.02 -6.84
CA VAL A 41 3.69 5.44 -7.02
C VAL A 41 4.65 6.53 -7.44
N SER A 42 5.76 6.66 -6.72
CA SER A 42 6.80 7.65 -6.99
C SER A 42 8.19 7.09 -6.71
N LYS A 43 9.21 7.81 -7.18
CA LYS A 43 10.60 7.50 -6.81
C LYS A 43 10.78 7.75 -5.31
N VAL A 44 11.53 6.89 -4.64
CA VAL A 44 11.90 7.12 -3.25
C VAL A 44 12.68 8.44 -3.21
N PRO A 45 12.27 9.43 -2.41
CA PRO A 45 13.03 10.67 -2.29
C PRO A 45 14.43 10.32 -1.79
N GLY A 46 15.46 11.05 -2.23
CA GLY A 46 16.86 10.86 -1.82
C GLY A 46 17.14 11.08 -0.31
N ARG A 47 16.12 11.02 0.54
CA ARG A 47 16.17 11.15 2.00
C ARG A 47 16.12 9.76 2.65
N ASN A 48 16.36 9.70 3.95
CA ASN A 48 16.28 8.45 4.71
C ASN A 48 14.81 8.15 5.05
N GLY A 49 14.37 6.94 4.73
CA GLY A 49 13.13 6.37 5.27
C GLY A 49 13.43 5.62 6.56
N LEU A 50 12.45 5.51 7.44
CA LEU A 50 12.52 4.65 8.61
C LEU A 50 11.74 3.37 8.33
N THR A 51 12.37 2.22 8.56
CA THR A 51 11.68 0.92 8.58
C THR A 51 11.21 0.62 10.00
N PRO A 52 10.03 0.03 10.20
CA PRO A 52 9.74 -0.66 11.45
C PRO A 52 10.85 -1.66 11.76
N ALA A 53 11.24 -1.75 13.04
CA ALA A 53 12.19 -2.78 13.47
C ALA A 53 11.53 -4.16 13.40
N ALA A 54 12.33 -5.22 13.22
CA ALA A 54 11.82 -6.56 13.45
C ALA A 54 11.30 -6.68 14.91
N PRO A 55 10.17 -7.38 15.14
CA PRO A 55 9.44 -8.24 14.21
C PRO A 55 8.19 -7.60 13.59
N TYR A 56 8.13 -6.27 13.44
CA TYR A 56 6.89 -5.61 13.01
C TYR A 56 6.68 -5.65 11.49
N GLU A 57 5.44 -5.89 11.08
CA GLU A 57 5.05 -6.06 9.67
C GLU A 57 3.74 -5.31 9.34
N LEU A 58 3.46 -5.13 8.04
CA LEU A 58 2.20 -4.61 7.54
C LEU A 58 1.17 -5.74 7.40
N ALA A 59 -0.04 -5.54 7.91
CA ALA A 59 -1.19 -6.42 7.67
C ALA A 59 -2.37 -5.63 7.11
N ILE A 60 -3.12 -6.26 6.20
CA ILE A 60 -4.38 -5.73 5.66
C ILE A 60 -5.53 -6.49 6.31
N TYR A 61 -6.43 -5.78 6.98
CA TYR A 61 -7.65 -6.33 7.55
C TYR A 61 -8.85 -5.88 6.72
N VAL A 62 -9.72 -6.83 6.39
CA VAL A 62 -11.00 -6.52 5.74
C VAL A 62 -11.98 -6.12 6.83
N ASP A 63 -12.40 -4.85 6.82
CA ASP A 63 -13.28 -4.32 7.88
C ASP A 63 -14.76 -4.66 7.61
N SER A 64 -15.13 -4.89 6.35
CA SER A 64 -16.45 -5.40 5.94
C SER A 64 -16.38 -6.13 4.60
N ILE A 65 -17.13 -7.24 4.49
CA ILE A 65 -17.30 -8.03 3.27
C ILE A 65 -18.63 -7.65 2.56
N ASP A 66 -19.50 -6.90 3.24
CA ASP A 66 -20.79 -6.50 2.71
C ASP A 66 -20.56 -5.41 1.65
N GLY A 67 -20.65 -5.83 0.38
CA GLY A 67 -20.27 -5.05 -0.79
C GLY A 67 -20.87 -3.66 -0.82
N SER A 68 -20.04 -2.65 -0.58
CA SER A 68 -20.36 -1.27 -0.93
C SER A 68 -20.11 -1.06 -2.44
N LYS A 69 -20.98 -0.28 -3.08
CA LYS A 69 -20.78 0.19 -4.46
C LYS A 69 -19.66 1.25 -4.47
N VAL A 70 -18.41 0.77 -4.43
CA VAL A 70 -17.14 1.37 -4.86
C VAL A 70 -16.89 2.85 -4.48
N PRO A 71 -15.86 3.17 -3.67
CA PRO A 71 -15.17 4.45 -3.79
C PRO A 71 -14.12 4.36 -4.91
N GLN A 72 -14.40 5.01 -6.05
CA GLN A 72 -13.51 5.09 -7.23
C GLN A 72 -12.30 6.02 -7.04
N LYS A 73 -11.66 6.00 -5.87
CA LYS A 73 -10.46 6.78 -5.61
C LYS A 73 -9.44 5.90 -4.89
N LEU A 74 -8.43 5.46 -5.65
CA LEU A 74 -7.25 4.76 -5.15
C LEU A 74 -6.64 5.54 -3.96
N PRO A 75 -6.05 4.87 -2.96
CA PRO A 75 -5.65 3.46 -2.92
C PRO A 75 -6.78 2.45 -2.69
N ALA A 76 -6.74 1.30 -3.38
CA ALA A 76 -7.69 0.19 -3.22
C ALA A 76 -6.94 -1.15 -3.00
N VAL A 77 -7.65 -2.20 -2.56
CA VAL A 77 -7.06 -3.54 -2.40
C VAL A 77 -7.93 -4.59 -3.07
N SER A 78 -7.30 -5.59 -3.69
CA SER A 78 -7.95 -6.83 -4.13
C SER A 78 -7.11 -8.06 -3.73
N PHE A 79 -7.63 -9.26 -3.99
CA PHE A 79 -6.89 -10.51 -3.81
C PHE A 79 -6.58 -11.15 -5.17
N GLY A 80 -5.30 -11.50 -5.37
CA GLY A 80 -4.85 -12.31 -6.49
C GLY A 80 -4.25 -13.65 -6.04
N PRO A 81 -3.75 -14.47 -6.98
CA PRO A 81 -3.20 -15.79 -6.68
C PRO A 81 -2.02 -15.80 -5.69
N LYS A 82 -1.33 -14.66 -5.55
CA LYS A 82 -0.16 -14.48 -4.67
C LYS A 82 -0.47 -13.71 -3.39
N GLY A 83 -1.75 -13.45 -3.10
CA GLY A 83 -2.19 -12.71 -1.92
C GLY A 83 -2.76 -11.33 -2.25
N ALA A 84 -2.65 -10.40 -1.31
CA ALA A 84 -3.21 -9.07 -1.45
C ALA A 84 -2.45 -8.25 -2.52
N ILE A 85 -3.22 -7.42 -3.25
CA ILE A 85 -2.72 -6.50 -4.26
C ILE A 85 -3.21 -5.10 -3.87
N ILE A 86 -2.28 -4.17 -3.68
CA ILE A 86 -2.56 -2.75 -3.46
C ILE A 86 -2.62 -2.06 -4.83
N HIS A 87 -3.71 -1.36 -5.09
CA HIS A 87 -3.92 -0.62 -6.33
C HIS A 87 -3.69 0.86 -6.10
N GLY A 88 -2.94 1.45 -7.03
CA GLY A 88 -2.54 2.85 -7.04
C GLY A 88 -2.46 3.41 -8.45
N HIS A 89 -1.76 4.52 -8.59
CA HIS A 89 -1.54 5.23 -9.85
C HIS A 89 -0.15 5.87 -9.87
N GLN A 90 0.38 6.21 -11.05
CA GLN A 90 1.63 6.98 -11.11
C GLN A 90 1.42 8.40 -10.58
N TRP A 91 2.39 8.93 -9.83
CA TRP A 91 2.33 10.22 -9.12
C TRP A 91 1.70 11.38 -9.92
N ASP A 92 2.14 11.61 -11.16
CA ASP A 92 1.63 12.69 -12.02
C ASP A 92 0.54 12.23 -13.01
N HIS A 93 0.18 10.94 -13.00
CA HIS A 93 -0.70 10.34 -13.99
C HIS A 93 -1.75 9.43 -13.32
N HIS A 94 -2.80 10.04 -12.76
CA HIS A 94 -3.93 9.33 -12.14
C HIS A 94 -4.67 8.35 -13.08
N ARG A 95 -4.44 8.44 -14.40
CA ARG A 95 -5.02 7.54 -15.42
C ARG A 95 -4.16 6.31 -15.72
N SER A 96 -2.96 6.23 -15.16
CA SER A 96 -2.04 5.09 -15.32
C SER A 96 -2.11 4.24 -14.06
N PRO A 97 -3.07 3.30 -13.96
CA PRO A 97 -3.24 2.47 -12.77
C PRO A 97 -2.06 1.51 -12.61
N VAL A 98 -1.66 1.29 -11.35
CA VAL A 98 -0.58 0.39 -10.96
C VAL A 98 -1.12 -0.61 -9.95
N ALA A 99 -0.77 -1.88 -10.13
CA ALA A 99 -1.02 -2.94 -9.17
C ALA A 99 0.30 -3.29 -8.46
N VAL A 100 0.29 -3.32 -7.13
CA VAL A 100 1.44 -3.58 -6.25
C VAL A 100 1.18 -4.84 -5.43
N GLN A 101 2.08 -5.81 -5.51
CA GLN A 101 2.03 -7.03 -4.70
C GLN A 101 2.76 -6.83 -3.36
N MET A 102 2.47 -7.69 -2.38
CA MET A 102 3.09 -7.64 -1.05
C MET A 102 4.61 -7.95 -1.05
N ASP A 103 5.16 -8.48 -2.13
CA ASP A 103 6.61 -8.63 -2.31
C ASP A 103 7.28 -7.34 -2.85
N GLY A 104 6.51 -6.27 -3.06
CA GLY A 104 6.96 -5.00 -3.62
C GLY A 104 7.02 -4.98 -5.15
N SER A 105 6.75 -6.09 -5.84
CA SER A 105 6.64 -6.06 -7.30
C SER A 105 5.42 -5.26 -7.73
N HIS A 106 5.52 -4.57 -8.85
CA HIS A 106 4.40 -3.82 -9.40
C HIS A 106 4.30 -4.00 -10.91
N SER A 107 3.10 -3.83 -11.44
CA SER A 107 2.82 -3.83 -12.87
C SER A 107 1.81 -2.75 -13.22
N GLU A 108 1.80 -2.33 -14.48
CA GLU A 108 0.64 -1.62 -15.00
C GLU A 108 -0.60 -2.52 -14.81
N SER A 109 -1.69 -1.94 -14.33
CA SER A 109 -2.94 -2.69 -14.21
C SER A 109 -3.45 -2.97 -15.61
N ASP A 110 -3.63 -4.24 -15.95
CA ASP A 110 -4.02 -4.74 -17.27
C ASP A 110 -5.49 -4.50 -17.62
N GLY A 111 -6.19 -3.68 -16.84
CA GLY A 111 -7.61 -3.37 -17.04
C GLY A 111 -8.54 -4.55 -16.71
N GLN A 112 -8.03 -5.61 -16.06
CA GLN A 112 -8.89 -6.68 -15.54
C GLN A 112 -9.89 -6.12 -14.52
N GLU A 113 -11.10 -6.69 -14.51
CA GLU A 113 -12.09 -6.42 -13.47
C GLU A 113 -11.64 -7.12 -12.17
N TYR A 114 -11.03 -6.35 -11.28
CA TYR A 114 -10.70 -6.83 -9.95
C TYR A 114 -11.90 -6.70 -9.01
N ASN A 115 -12.16 -7.75 -8.22
CA ASN A 115 -13.06 -7.65 -7.07
C ASN A 115 -12.34 -6.87 -5.96
N PHE A 116 -12.56 -5.56 -5.92
CA PHE A 116 -11.99 -4.69 -4.90
C PHE A 116 -12.71 -4.85 -3.55
N LEU A 117 -11.94 -4.73 -2.47
CA LEU A 117 -12.48 -4.65 -1.13
C LEU A 117 -13.15 -3.28 -0.91
N PRO A 118 -14.41 -3.24 -0.45
CA PRO A 118 -15.14 -1.99 -0.26
C PRO A 118 -14.63 -1.18 0.94
N SER A 119 -14.07 -1.86 1.94
CA SER A 119 -13.49 -1.27 3.14
C SER A 119 -12.38 -2.16 3.71
N PHE A 120 -11.26 -1.54 4.06
CA PHE A 120 -10.13 -2.23 4.67
C PHE A 120 -9.30 -1.28 5.53
N SER A 121 -8.54 -1.85 6.45
CA SER A 121 -7.60 -1.13 7.28
C SER A 121 -6.20 -1.74 7.17
N LEU A 122 -5.20 -0.88 7.14
CA LEU A 122 -3.79 -1.26 7.20
C LEU A 122 -3.30 -1.11 8.63
N TRP A 123 -2.68 -2.16 9.17
CA TRP A 123 -2.18 -2.19 10.55
C TRP A 123 -0.70 -2.56 10.56
N LEU A 124 0.02 -1.98 11.52
CA LEU A 124 1.26 -2.56 11.99
C LEU A 124 0.91 -3.74 12.90
N VAL A 125 1.53 -4.89 12.67
CA VAL A 125 1.37 -6.08 13.51
C VAL A 125 2.71 -6.58 14.02
N ASP A 126 2.71 -7.28 15.15
CA ASP A 126 3.89 -7.97 15.68
C ASP A 126 4.08 -9.38 15.08
N ALA A 127 5.06 -10.12 15.62
CA ALA A 127 5.39 -11.48 15.20
C ALA A 127 4.19 -12.44 15.27
N ASP A 128 3.31 -12.24 16.26
CA ASP A 128 2.13 -13.08 16.51
C ASP A 128 0.91 -12.60 15.72
N LYS A 129 1.12 -11.63 14.81
CA LYS A 129 0.07 -10.96 14.01
C LYS A 129 -0.94 -10.20 14.86
N SER A 130 -0.56 -9.79 16.06
CA SER A 130 -1.36 -8.91 16.90
C SER A 130 -1.17 -7.45 16.48
N ARG A 131 -2.26 -6.68 16.47
CA ARG A 131 -2.25 -5.26 16.10
C ARG A 131 -1.41 -4.45 17.09
N VAL A 132 -0.53 -3.61 16.57
CA VAL A 132 0.27 -2.67 17.35
C VAL A 132 -0.45 -1.34 17.43
N GLY A 133 -0.78 -0.93 18.66
CA GLY A 133 -1.47 0.33 18.93
C GLY A 133 -3.00 0.24 18.77
N ASN A 134 -3.66 1.38 18.96
CA ASN A 134 -5.13 1.45 19.03
C ASN A 134 -5.78 1.95 17.73
N ASN A 135 -4.99 2.41 16.76
CA ASN A 135 -5.47 2.97 15.50
C ASN A 135 -4.72 2.34 14.31
N PRO A 136 -5.38 2.11 13.17
CA PRO A 136 -4.73 1.67 11.95
C PRO A 136 -3.79 2.75 11.39
N ILE A 137 -2.84 2.32 10.55
CA ILE A 137 -2.03 3.21 9.71
C ILE A 137 -2.92 4.01 8.77
N VAL A 138 -3.88 3.33 8.14
CA VAL A 138 -4.91 3.93 7.29
C VAL A 138 -6.15 3.04 7.27
N SER A 139 -7.31 3.68 7.17
CA SER A 139 -8.60 3.04 6.90
C SER A 139 -9.17 3.60 5.61
N ILE A 140 -9.59 2.72 4.72
CA ILE A 140 -10.24 3.05 3.45
C ILE A 140 -11.64 2.41 3.45
N GLY A 141 -12.62 3.13 2.89
CA GLY A 141 -14.04 2.82 3.06
C GLY A 141 -14.65 3.62 4.22
N GLN A 142 -15.97 3.69 4.31
CA GLN A 142 -16.59 4.48 5.36
C GLN A 142 -16.31 3.89 6.74
N ALA A 143 -15.59 4.63 7.57
CA ALA A 143 -15.89 4.64 9.00
C ALA A 143 -17.23 5.37 9.14
N THR A 144 -18.34 4.63 9.12
CA THR A 144 -19.61 5.20 9.60
C THR A 144 -19.78 4.77 11.05
N PRO A 145 -19.97 5.72 11.98
CA PRO A 145 -20.09 5.47 13.42
C PRO A 145 -21.25 4.55 13.79
#